data_AF-A0A3D5PTY8-F1
#
_entry.id   AF-A0A3D5PTY8-F1
#
_cell.length_a   1.000
_cell.length_b   1.000
_cell.length_c   1.000
_cell.angle_alpha   90.00
_cell.angle_beta   90.00
_cell.angle_gamma   90.00
#
_symmetry.space_group_name_H-M   'P 1'
#
loop_
_entity.id
_entity.type
_entity.pdbx_description
1 polymer ?
#
loop_
_entity_poly.entity_id
_entity_poly.type
_entity_poly.pdbx_seq_one_letter_code
_entity_poly.pdbx_strand_id
1 'polypeptide(L)'
;MGTEGDKRRAILLCACIACILIGLSFFVLDPLSLRQEKEKPALQVSQAEEGKKGKILVYVVGAVKNPGVYEIPEGSHYYDAVKAAGDVLPYADMTAVNMAEPVTESMKIWIPLDPYMKDPGALGLVNINTAGAKELETLPGIGKVTAEKIMAYREEHGSFRTKEDLKRVPSISDGKFKKLA
;
A
#
# COMPACT_ATOMS: atom_id res chain seq x y z
N MET A 1 45.87 -28.03 -83.92
CA MET A 1 46.70 -26.96 -83.32
C MET A 1 45.78 -25.97 -82.63
N GLY A 2 45.54 -26.13 -81.33
CA GLY A 2 44.71 -25.21 -80.55
C GLY A 2 45.42 -23.88 -80.38
N THR A 3 44.78 -22.80 -80.81
CA THR A 3 45.40 -21.49 -80.89
C THR A 3 45.63 -20.93 -79.48
N GLU A 4 46.71 -20.17 -79.30
CA GLU A 4 47.08 -19.50 -78.06
C GLU A 4 45.90 -18.73 -77.40
N GLY A 5 44.94 -18.28 -78.21
CA GLY A 5 43.73 -17.58 -77.76
C GLY A 5 42.76 -18.45 -76.97
N ASP A 6 42.64 -19.74 -77.29
CA ASP A 6 41.69 -20.65 -76.62
C ASP A 6 42.17 -20.99 -75.20
N LYS A 7 43.49 -21.10 -75.00
CA LYS A 7 44.10 -21.30 -73.67
C LYS A 7 43.93 -20.09 -72.76
N ARG A 8 44.06 -18.87 -73.31
CA ARG A 8 43.85 -17.62 -72.55
C ARG A 8 42.39 -17.44 -72.12
N ARG A 9 41.44 -17.80 -72.99
CA ARG A 9 40.00 -17.79 -72.68
C ARG A 9 39.63 -18.82 -71.61
N ALA A 10 40.22 -20.02 -71.68
CA ALA A 10 40.03 -21.06 -70.67
C ALA A 10 40.59 -20.63 -69.29
N ILE A 11 41.78 -20.02 -69.26
CA ILE A 11 42.38 -19.52 -68.00
C ILE A 11 41.54 -18.39 -67.39
N LEU A 12 41.03 -17.46 -68.20
CA LEU A 12 40.15 -16.38 -67.73
C LEU A 12 38.82 -16.91 -67.20
N LEU A 13 38.21 -17.90 -67.85
CA LEU A 13 36.97 -18.52 -67.39
C LEU A 13 37.16 -19.25 -66.06
N CYS A 14 38.24 -20.01 -65.90
CA CYS A 14 38.56 -20.69 -64.64
C CYS A 14 38.82 -19.70 -63.49
N ALA A 15 39.51 -18.59 -63.76
CA ALA A 15 39.75 -17.55 -62.75
C ALA A 15 38.45 -16.86 -62.30
N CYS A 16 37.54 -16.55 -63.22
CA CYS A 16 36.24 -15.97 -62.90
C CYS A 16 35.38 -16.92 -62.05
N ILE A 17 35.35 -18.22 -62.39
CA ILE A 17 34.60 -19.22 -61.63
C ILE A 17 35.19 -19.38 -60.21
N ALA A 18 36.52 -19.39 -60.08
CA ALA A 18 37.18 -19.46 -58.78
C ALA A 18 36.88 -18.23 -57.90
N CYS A 19 36.90 -17.01 -58.46
CA CYS A 19 36.55 -15.79 -57.72
C CYS A 19 35.08 -15.78 -57.28
N ILE A 20 34.15 -16.28 -58.10
CA ILE A 20 32.73 -16.38 -57.78
C ILE A 20 32.50 -17.41 -56.66
N LEU A 21 33.19 -18.55 -56.69
CA LEU A 21 33.10 -19.57 -55.65
C LEU A 21 33.71 -19.12 -54.30
N ILE A 22 34.80 -18.35 -54.33
CA ILE A 22 35.41 -17.78 -53.12
C ILE A 22 34.51 -16.67 -52.53
N GLY A 23 33.91 -15.82 -53.38
CA GLY A 23 32.97 -14.78 -52.96
C GLY A 23 31.65 -15.34 -52.40
N LEU A 24 31.10 -16.38 -53.02
CA LEU A 24 29.92 -17.10 -52.49
C LEU A 24 30.23 -17.86 -51.20
N SER A 25 31.43 -18.44 -51.08
CA SER A 25 31.90 -19.04 -49.82
C SER A 25 31.99 -18.01 -48.70
N PHE A 26 32.54 -16.81 -48.96
CA PHE A 26 32.60 -15.72 -47.98
C PHE A 26 31.21 -15.15 -47.61
N PHE A 27 30.28 -15.11 -48.56
CA PHE A 27 28.92 -14.59 -48.34
C PHE A 27 27.97 -15.60 -47.66
N VAL A 28 28.23 -16.90 -47.82
CA VAL A 28 27.42 -17.98 -47.22
C VAL A 28 28.00 -18.48 -45.88
N LEU A 29 29.31 -18.32 -45.61
CA LEU A 29 29.91 -18.69 -44.31
C LEU A 29 29.87 -17.59 -43.24
N ASP A 30 29.40 -16.38 -43.53
CA ASP A 30 29.20 -15.35 -42.50
C ASP A 30 27.72 -15.06 -42.18
N PRO A 31 27.03 -16.04 -41.56
CA PRO A 31 25.97 -15.73 -40.60
C PRO A 31 26.25 -16.38 -39.23
N LEU A 32 27.53 -16.45 -38.83
CA LEU A 32 27.92 -16.55 -37.41
C LEU A 32 28.00 -15.16 -36.74
N SER A 33 27.25 -14.20 -37.27
CA SER A 33 26.64 -13.12 -36.49
C SER A 33 25.49 -13.62 -35.58
N LEU A 34 25.60 -14.85 -35.06
CA LEU A 34 24.99 -15.27 -33.78
C LEU A 34 25.62 -14.50 -32.61
N ARG A 35 25.81 -13.18 -32.77
CA ARG A 35 25.70 -12.24 -31.68
C ARG A 35 24.24 -12.31 -31.25
N GLN A 36 23.96 -13.31 -30.41
CA GLN A 36 23.11 -13.14 -29.25
C GLN A 36 23.60 -11.90 -28.47
N GLU A 37 23.41 -10.71 -29.03
CA GLU A 37 23.09 -9.57 -28.21
C GLU A 37 21.59 -9.63 -27.96
N LYS A 38 21.27 -10.48 -26.98
CA LYS A 38 20.54 -9.99 -25.81
C LYS A 38 19.23 -9.30 -26.20
N GLU A 39 18.32 -10.06 -26.81
CA GLU A 39 16.91 -9.89 -26.45
C GLU A 39 16.81 -10.18 -24.95
N LYS A 40 16.97 -9.12 -24.14
CA LYS A 40 16.29 -9.06 -22.85
C LYS A 40 14.85 -9.48 -23.15
N PRO A 41 14.19 -10.33 -22.35
CA PRO A 41 12.75 -10.39 -22.41
C PRO A 41 12.29 -8.95 -22.19
N ALA A 42 11.83 -8.30 -23.25
CA ALA A 42 10.97 -7.16 -23.11
C ALA A 42 9.83 -7.75 -22.28
N LEU A 43 9.75 -7.32 -21.02
CA LEU A 43 8.47 -7.25 -20.36
C LEU A 43 7.54 -6.63 -21.40
N GLN A 44 6.74 -7.47 -22.04
CA GLN A 44 5.47 -7.03 -22.53
C GLN A 44 4.76 -6.61 -21.26
N VAL A 45 4.98 -5.34 -20.88
CA VAL A 45 3.97 -4.57 -20.20
C VAL A 45 2.83 -4.63 -21.21
N SER A 46 1.99 -5.64 -21.04
CA SER A 46 0.67 -5.66 -21.61
C SER A 46 0.15 -4.28 -21.31
N GLN A 47 -0.07 -3.51 -22.38
CA GLN A 47 -0.76 -2.24 -22.27
C GLN A 47 -1.98 -2.56 -21.42
N ALA A 48 -1.96 -2.08 -20.17
CA ALA A 48 -3.14 -2.06 -19.36
C ALA A 48 -4.07 -1.21 -20.19
N GLU A 49 -5.02 -1.86 -20.86
CA GLU A 49 -6.14 -1.16 -21.41
C GLU A 49 -6.77 -0.42 -20.24
N GLU A 50 -6.52 0.89 -20.16
CA GLU A 50 -7.43 1.83 -19.52
C GLU A 50 -8.70 1.87 -20.39
N GLY A 51 -9.36 0.73 -20.52
CA GLY A 51 -10.80 0.72 -20.72
C GLY A 51 -11.37 1.49 -19.54
N LYS A 52 -12.26 2.45 -19.81
CA LYS A 52 -13.01 3.17 -18.78
C LYS A 52 -13.61 2.16 -17.81
N LYS A 53 -12.91 1.89 -16.70
CA LYS A 53 -13.43 1.03 -15.65
C LYS A 53 -14.71 1.70 -15.16
N GLY A 54 -15.79 0.93 -15.12
CA GLY A 54 -17.02 1.38 -14.48
C GLY A 54 -16.72 1.80 -13.05
N LYS A 55 -17.65 2.54 -12.45
CA LYS A 55 -17.59 2.79 -11.02
C LYS A 55 -18.72 2.02 -10.35
N ILE A 56 -18.43 1.46 -9.19
CA ILE A 56 -19.37 0.66 -8.41
C ILE A 56 -19.60 1.31 -7.04
N LEU A 57 -20.79 1.11 -6.48
CA LEU A 57 -21.16 1.60 -5.16
C LEU A 57 -21.00 0.53 -4.10
N VAL A 58 -20.34 0.89 -3.01
CA VAL A 58 -19.99 -0.04 -1.92
C VAL A 58 -20.27 0.62 -0.58
N TYR A 59 -20.81 -0.13 0.37
CA TYR A 59 -21.12 0.37 1.70
C TYR A 59 -20.06 -0.08 2.71
N VAL A 60 -19.25 0.86 3.20
CA VAL A 60 -18.16 0.57 4.16
C VAL A 60 -18.59 0.98 5.56
N VAL A 61 -18.51 0.05 6.51
CA VAL A 61 -18.90 0.26 7.92
C VAL A 61 -17.98 -0.45 8.89
N GLY A 62 -18.10 -0.10 10.17
CA GLY A 62 -17.35 -0.71 11.27
C GLY A 62 -16.20 0.18 11.71
N ALA A 63 -15.03 -0.42 11.96
CA ALA A 63 -13.84 0.26 12.45
C ALA A 63 -13.07 1.02 11.35
N VAL A 64 -13.76 1.93 10.66
CA VAL A 64 -13.22 2.87 9.66
C VAL A 64 -13.48 4.31 10.08
N LYS A 65 -12.66 5.26 9.62
CA LYS A 65 -12.81 6.67 10.05
C LYS A 65 -14.14 7.29 9.63
N ASN A 66 -14.56 7.05 8.39
CA ASN A 66 -15.78 7.62 7.83
C ASN A 66 -16.66 6.49 7.25
N PRO A 67 -17.57 5.89 8.03
CA PRO A 67 -18.54 4.94 7.51
C PRO A 67 -19.47 5.60 6.48
N GLY A 68 -19.80 4.89 5.40
CA GLY A 68 -20.61 5.47 4.33
C GLY A 68 -20.60 4.65 3.04
N VAL A 69 -21.34 5.15 2.05
CA VAL A 69 -21.35 4.59 0.69
C VAL A 69 -20.31 5.30 -0.15
N TYR A 70 -19.48 4.53 -0.85
CA TYR A 70 -18.38 5.01 -1.66
C TYR A 70 -18.52 4.54 -3.10
N GLU A 71 -18.16 5.43 -4.02
CA GLU A 71 -18.06 5.13 -5.45
C GLU A 71 -16.58 4.79 -5.76
N ILE A 72 -16.30 3.54 -6.12
CA ILE A 72 -14.94 3.05 -6.36
C ILE A 72 -14.81 2.47 -7.78
N PRO A 73 -13.60 2.46 -8.38
CA PRO A 73 -13.37 1.82 -9.68
C PRO A 73 -13.73 0.33 -9.66
N GLU A 74 -14.31 -0.15 -10.76
CA GLU A 74 -14.59 -1.56 -10.95
C GLU A 74 -13.29 -2.40 -10.98
N GLY A 75 -13.31 -3.53 -10.28
CA GLY A 75 -12.12 -4.35 -10.05
C GLY A 75 -11.20 -3.84 -8.93
N SER A 76 -11.67 -2.90 -8.11
CA SER A 76 -11.02 -2.54 -6.84
C SER A 76 -11.14 -3.65 -5.80
N HIS A 77 -10.27 -3.58 -4.79
CA HIS A 77 -10.26 -4.50 -3.65
C HIS A 77 -10.77 -3.81 -2.38
N TYR A 78 -11.04 -4.58 -1.33
CA TYR A 78 -11.48 -4.08 -0.02
C TYR A 78 -10.55 -2.96 0.47
N TYR A 79 -9.24 -3.13 0.26
CA TYR A 79 -8.24 -2.11 0.54
C TYR A 79 -8.59 -0.73 -0.04
N ASP A 80 -9.01 -0.66 -1.30
CA ASP A 80 -9.32 0.60 -1.98
C ASP A 80 -10.58 1.25 -1.38
N ALA A 81 -11.60 0.45 -1.07
CA ALA A 81 -12.84 0.90 -0.46
C ALA A 81 -12.61 1.44 0.97
N VAL A 82 -11.84 0.70 1.76
CA VAL A 82 -11.47 1.11 3.14
C VAL A 82 -10.61 2.36 3.13
N LYS A 83 -9.70 2.49 2.16
CA LYS A 83 -8.90 3.70 1.96
C LYS A 83 -9.78 4.90 1.61
N ALA A 84 -10.77 4.72 0.73
CA ALA A 84 -11.76 5.77 0.43
C ALA A 84 -12.55 6.19 1.69
N ALA A 85 -12.80 5.26 2.62
CA ALA A 85 -13.42 5.52 3.91
C ALA A 85 -12.51 6.20 4.96
N GLY A 86 -11.30 6.63 4.56
CA GLY A 86 -10.35 7.29 5.45
C GLY A 86 -9.46 6.33 6.22
N ASP A 87 -9.32 5.09 5.74
CA ASP A 87 -8.56 3.99 6.37
C ASP A 87 -9.24 3.43 7.63
N VAL A 88 -8.68 2.34 8.15
CA VAL A 88 -9.13 1.72 9.39
C VAL A 88 -8.80 2.58 10.61
N LEU A 89 -9.56 2.37 11.68
CA LEU A 89 -9.26 2.91 13.00
C LEU A 89 -8.17 2.05 13.69
N PRO A 90 -7.39 2.59 14.65
CA PRO A 90 -6.31 1.84 15.30
C PRO A 90 -6.72 0.53 15.99
N TYR A 91 -8.01 0.41 16.31
CA TYR A 91 -8.65 -0.72 16.97
C TYR A 91 -9.47 -1.59 16.01
N ALA A 92 -9.23 -1.48 14.71
CA ALA A 92 -9.76 -2.40 13.73
C ALA A 92 -9.02 -3.74 13.79
N ASP A 93 -9.76 -4.84 13.72
CA ASP A 93 -9.17 -6.16 13.55
C ASP A 93 -8.84 -6.38 12.06
N MET A 94 -7.60 -6.08 11.70
CA MET A 94 -7.08 -6.30 10.34
C MET A 94 -6.78 -7.78 10.05
N THR A 95 -6.82 -8.65 11.05
CA THR A 95 -6.59 -10.10 10.86
C THR A 95 -7.87 -10.83 10.45
N ALA A 96 -9.02 -10.27 10.81
CA ALA A 96 -10.33 -10.83 10.52
C ALA A 96 -10.84 -10.56 9.08
N VAL A 97 -10.21 -9.63 8.34
CA VAL A 97 -10.66 -9.21 7.00
C VAL A 97 -9.56 -9.37 5.98
N ASN A 98 -9.87 -10.03 4.86
CA ASN A 98 -8.97 -10.11 3.72
C ASN A 98 -9.02 -8.81 2.89
N MET A 99 -8.06 -7.90 3.09
CA MET A 99 -8.01 -6.62 2.37
C MET A 99 -7.77 -6.76 0.86
N ALA A 100 -7.28 -7.91 0.41
CA ALA A 100 -7.08 -8.23 -1.00
C ALA A 100 -8.31 -8.90 -1.64
N GLU A 101 -9.45 -8.94 -0.95
CA GLU A 101 -10.70 -9.43 -1.53
C GLU A 101 -11.23 -8.43 -2.58
N PRO A 102 -11.67 -8.88 -3.77
CA PRO A 102 -12.25 -8.00 -4.76
C PRO A 102 -13.61 -7.46 -4.29
N VAL A 103 -13.97 -6.28 -4.76
CA VAL A 103 -15.24 -5.65 -4.41
C VAL A 103 -16.21 -5.72 -5.58
N THR A 104 -17.47 -6.00 -5.26
CA THR A 104 -18.58 -6.06 -6.22
C THR A 104 -19.61 -4.97 -5.96
N GLU A 105 -20.45 -4.70 -6.95
CA GLU A 105 -21.53 -3.71 -6.86
C GLU A 105 -22.48 -3.99 -5.69
N SER A 106 -22.90 -2.94 -4.99
CA SER A 106 -23.81 -3.00 -3.85
C SER A 106 -23.32 -3.84 -2.68
N MET A 107 -22.02 -4.12 -2.61
CA MET A 107 -21.40 -4.89 -1.53
C MET A 107 -21.32 -4.08 -0.24
N LYS A 108 -21.54 -4.75 0.90
CA LYS A 108 -21.29 -4.20 2.23
C LYS A 108 -19.99 -4.75 2.79
N ILE A 109 -19.03 -3.88 3.03
CA ILE A 109 -17.75 -4.17 3.68
C ILE A 109 -17.87 -3.80 5.15
N TRP A 110 -17.68 -4.78 6.03
CA TRP A 110 -17.68 -4.57 7.47
C TRP A 110 -16.29 -4.81 8.05
N ILE A 111 -15.73 -3.78 8.69
CA ILE A 111 -14.45 -3.87 9.39
C ILE A 111 -14.71 -4.10 10.88
N PRO A 112 -14.38 -5.29 11.43
CA PRO A 112 -14.60 -5.60 12.83
C PRO A 112 -13.65 -4.83 13.76
N LEU A 113 -14.04 -4.73 15.02
CA LEU A 113 -13.22 -4.21 16.11
C LEU A 113 -12.33 -5.34 16.63
N ASP A 114 -11.08 -5.03 17.01
CA ASP A 114 -10.21 -5.96 17.72
C ASP A 114 -10.77 -6.24 19.13
N PRO A 115 -11.21 -7.47 19.42
CA PRO A 115 -11.80 -7.82 20.72
C PRO A 115 -10.78 -7.76 21.87
N TYR A 116 -9.48 -7.75 21.57
CA TYR A 116 -8.40 -7.65 22.53
C TYR A 116 -7.89 -6.22 22.72
N MET A 117 -8.30 -5.27 21.85
CA MET A 117 -8.02 -3.86 22.07
C MET A 117 -8.97 -3.29 23.12
N LYS A 118 -8.64 -3.57 24.39
CA LYS A 118 -9.29 -3.04 25.59
C LYS A 118 -8.91 -1.60 25.93
N ASP A 119 -7.98 -0.99 25.19
CA ASP A 119 -7.33 0.25 25.60
C ASP A 119 -7.95 1.49 24.93
N PRO A 120 -8.77 2.28 25.65
CA PRO A 120 -9.26 3.57 25.15
C PRO A 120 -8.13 4.61 24.97
N GLY A 121 -6.92 4.34 25.48
CA GLY A 121 -5.71 5.11 25.19
C GLY A 121 -5.32 5.16 23.71
N ALA A 122 -5.70 4.16 22.90
CA ALA A 122 -5.47 4.17 21.45
C ALA A 122 -6.28 5.26 20.71
N LEU A 123 -7.35 5.77 21.34
CA LEU A 123 -8.15 6.91 20.89
C LEU A 123 -7.64 8.26 21.44
N GLY A 124 -6.60 8.24 22.28
CA GLY A 124 -6.22 9.40 23.12
C GLY A 124 -7.29 9.76 24.16
N LEU A 125 -8.29 8.89 24.37
CA LEU A 125 -9.39 9.10 25.30
C LEU A 125 -9.12 8.27 26.55
N VAL A 126 -8.70 8.94 27.63
CA VAL A 126 -8.44 8.27 28.91
C VAL A 126 -9.66 8.39 29.80
N ASN A 127 -10.18 7.26 30.28
CA ASN A 127 -11.28 7.27 31.24
C ASN A 127 -10.75 7.65 32.63
N ILE A 128 -10.96 8.90 33.04
CA ILE A 128 -10.48 9.44 34.32
C ILE A 128 -10.93 8.62 35.55
N ASN A 129 -12.12 7.99 35.50
CA ASN A 129 -12.67 7.26 36.63
C ASN A 129 -12.08 5.86 36.81
N THR A 130 -11.54 5.26 35.75
CA THR A 130 -11.02 3.88 35.79
C THR A 130 -9.53 3.78 35.45
N ALA A 131 -8.97 4.77 34.77
CA ALA A 131 -7.61 4.71 34.25
C ALA A 131 -6.56 4.58 35.35
N GLY A 132 -5.49 3.85 35.05
CA GLY A 132 -4.30 3.73 35.90
C GLY A 132 -3.39 4.96 35.80
N ALA A 133 -2.38 5.06 36.67
CA ALA A 133 -1.46 6.19 36.68
C ALA A 133 -0.76 6.40 35.33
N LYS A 134 -0.22 5.32 34.73
CA LYS A 134 0.45 5.36 33.42
C LYS A 134 -0.46 5.82 32.29
N GLU A 135 -1.73 5.44 32.31
CA GLU A 135 -2.71 5.85 31.30
C GLU A 135 -3.06 7.33 31.46
N LEU A 136 -3.26 7.81 32.69
CA LEU A 136 -3.49 9.23 32.97
C LEU A 136 -2.30 10.11 32.56
N GLU A 137 -1.07 9.61 32.68
CA GLU A 137 0.15 10.30 32.24
C GLU A 137 0.24 10.50 30.72
N THR A 138 -0.56 9.77 29.92
CA THR A 138 -0.64 10.00 28.47
C THR A 138 -1.38 11.30 28.12
N LEU A 139 -2.13 11.88 29.07
CA LEU A 139 -2.89 13.09 28.86
C LEU A 139 -1.99 14.35 28.84
N PRO A 140 -2.24 15.30 27.93
CA PRO A 140 -1.42 16.49 27.79
C PRO A 140 -1.42 17.35 29.07
N GLY A 141 -0.25 17.53 29.67
CA GLY A 141 -0.09 18.31 30.90
C GLY A 141 -0.36 17.53 32.20
N ILE A 142 -0.59 16.22 32.11
CA ILE A 142 -0.67 15.31 33.25
C ILE A 142 0.64 14.52 33.35
N GLY A 143 1.44 14.84 34.36
CA GLY A 143 2.59 14.01 34.76
C GLY A 143 2.25 13.12 35.96
N LYS A 144 3.15 12.21 36.31
CA LYS A 144 3.04 11.25 37.44
C LYS A 144 2.36 11.81 38.69
N VAL A 145 2.82 12.94 39.21
CA VAL A 145 2.26 13.58 40.42
C VAL A 145 0.79 13.99 40.24
N THR A 146 0.40 14.44 39.06
CA THR A 146 -0.99 14.82 38.79
C THR A 146 -1.87 13.59 38.59
N ALA A 147 -1.37 12.55 37.91
CA ALA A 147 -2.06 11.28 37.78
C ALA A 147 -2.37 10.65 39.15
N GLU A 148 -1.39 10.61 40.05
CA GLU A 148 -1.56 10.13 41.43
C GLU A 148 -2.62 10.93 42.20
N LYS A 149 -2.64 12.26 42.04
CA LYS A 149 -3.65 13.11 42.68
C LYS A 149 -5.06 12.91 42.11
N ILE A 150 -5.21 12.65 40.82
CA ILE A 150 -6.50 12.31 40.21
C ILE A 150 -7.02 10.99 40.81
N MET A 151 -6.15 9.98 40.94
CA MET A 151 -6.50 8.68 41.52
C MET A 151 -6.89 8.80 42.99
N ALA A 152 -6.10 9.53 43.78
CA ALA A 152 -6.41 9.76 45.19
C ALA A 152 -7.74 10.53 45.35
N TYR A 153 -7.97 11.55 44.52
CA TYR A 153 -9.21 12.33 44.57
C TYR A 153 -10.44 11.46 44.32
N ARG A 154 -10.43 10.59 43.30
CA ARG A 154 -11.59 9.71 43.00
C ARG A 154 -11.79 8.61 44.05
N GLU A 155 -10.74 8.20 44.74
CA GLU A 155 -10.85 7.22 45.83
C GLU A 155 -11.51 7.84 47.07
N GLU A 156 -11.16 9.09 47.39
CA GLU A 156 -11.69 9.81 48.54
C GLU A 156 -13.08 10.42 48.29
N HIS A 157 -13.32 10.96 47.09
CA HIS A 157 -14.53 11.73 46.76
C HIS A 157 -15.50 10.99 45.83
N GLY A 158 -15.13 9.80 45.36
CA GLY A 158 -15.88 9.05 44.35
C GLY A 158 -15.66 9.54 42.92
N SER A 159 -16.39 8.93 41.98
CA SER A 159 -16.22 9.19 40.54
C SER A 159 -16.54 10.64 40.14
N PHE A 160 -15.74 11.18 39.21
CA PHE A 160 -16.01 12.44 38.52
C PHE A 160 -17.29 12.29 37.66
N ARG A 161 -18.24 13.22 37.82
CA ARG A 161 -19.52 13.19 37.10
C ARG A 161 -19.48 14.01 35.82
N THR A 162 -18.70 15.08 35.85
CA THR A 162 -18.52 16.03 34.75
C THR A 162 -17.03 16.24 34.50
N LYS A 163 -16.65 16.72 33.31
CA LYS A 163 -15.24 17.03 33.02
C LYS A 163 -14.73 18.11 33.98
N GLU A 164 -15.58 19.09 34.29
CA GLU A 164 -15.30 20.24 35.14
C GLU A 164 -14.92 19.84 36.57
N ASP A 165 -15.37 18.68 37.05
CA ASP A 165 -14.99 18.17 38.37
C ASP A 165 -13.48 17.93 38.51
N LEU A 166 -12.75 17.74 37.39
CA LEU A 166 -11.29 17.64 37.38
C LEU A 166 -10.60 18.88 37.97
N LYS A 167 -11.23 20.06 37.89
CA LYS A 167 -10.68 21.29 38.46
C LYS A 167 -10.63 21.28 39.99
N ARG A 168 -11.36 20.37 40.65
CA ARG A 168 -11.31 20.18 42.10
C ARG A 168 -10.06 19.41 42.54
N VAL A 169 -9.35 18.77 41.62
CA VAL A 169 -8.09 18.10 41.91
C VAL A 169 -7.02 19.18 42.14
N PRO A 170 -6.32 19.23 43.30
CA PRO A 170 -5.42 20.33 43.67
C PRO A 170 -4.29 20.65 42.67
N SER A 171 -3.94 19.71 41.78
CA SER A 171 -2.87 19.86 40.79
C SER A 171 -3.34 20.35 39.42
N ILE A 172 -4.65 20.46 39.20
CA ILE A 172 -5.26 20.77 37.91
C ILE A 172 -5.77 22.22 37.96
N SER A 173 -4.97 23.14 37.42
CA SER A 173 -5.39 24.52 37.19
C SER A 173 -6.23 24.65 35.92
N ASP A 174 -6.93 25.78 35.75
CA ASP A 174 -7.67 26.08 34.51
C ASP A 174 -6.80 25.96 33.25
N GLY A 175 -5.54 26.38 33.34
CA GLY A 175 -4.58 26.28 32.24
C GLY A 175 -4.22 24.84 31.86
N LYS A 176 -4.15 23.93 32.83
CA LYS A 176 -3.98 22.49 32.56
C LYS A 176 -5.27 21.87 32.05
N PHE A 177 -6.40 22.20 32.67
CA PHE A 177 -7.71 21.70 32.26
C PHE A 177 -8.02 22.02 30.80
N LYS A 178 -7.70 23.23 30.33
CA LYS A 178 -7.91 23.63 28.93
C LYS A 178 -7.16 22.75 27.92
N LYS A 179 -6.07 22.09 28.31
CA LYS A 179 -5.33 21.16 27.45
C LYS A 179 -5.98 19.78 27.35
N LEU A 180 -6.90 19.47 28.26
CA LEU A 180 -7.65 18.20 28.32
C LEU A 180 -9.03 18.30 27.65
N ALA A 181 -9.45 19.51 27.29
CA ALA A 181 -10.78 19.83 26.77
C ALA A 181 -10.90 19.63 25.27
#